data_AF-S8DQF4-F1
#
_entry.id   AF-S8DQF4-F1
#
_cell.length_a   1.000
_cell.length_b   1.000
_cell.length_c   1.000
_cell.angle_alpha   90.00
_cell.angle_beta   90.00
_cell.angle_gamma   90.00
#
_symmetry.space_group_name_H-M   'P 1'
#
loop_
_entity.id
_entity.type
_entity.pdbx_description
1 polymer ?
#
loop_
_entity_poly.entity_id
_entity_poly.type
_entity_poly.pdbx_seq_one_letter_code
_entity_poly.pdbx_strand_id
1 'polypeptide(L)'
;MFTQTFSTLFCFVVAAMGAVAQSASSAIASSQVSDSSASQSATAVSSQAANSTASQVASSVLASAAASATPQATAEAGCDTHAASPFFRAYSSAGTDHFYTANYDEMNVAITNNTYTYEGNMGLVFRLPTVSTTLLYRTYSGSAIDHFYTTDQGEAVNAIANLGYVDEGTSAYVYPTQICGSVPLYRLYSAGATDHFYTTNETERENAINNLGYADEGIACYVLPDL
;
A
#
# COMPACT_ATOMS: atom_id res chain seq x y z
N MET A 1 28.84 -41.24 33.00
CA MET A 1 27.41 -41.37 32.68
C MET A 1 26.67 -40.27 33.40
N PHE A 2 26.41 -39.15 32.72
CA PHE A 2 25.64 -38.04 33.26
C PHE A 2 24.25 -38.09 32.61
N THR A 3 23.23 -38.37 33.41
CA THR A 3 21.82 -38.28 33.02
C THR A 3 21.27 -36.96 33.55
N GLN A 4 20.85 -36.07 32.65
CA GLN A 4 20.06 -34.88 32.97
C GLN A 4 18.75 -34.99 32.19
N THR A 5 17.67 -35.24 32.93
CA THR A 5 16.28 -35.22 32.50
C THR A 5 15.76 -33.78 32.57
N PHE A 6 15.30 -33.21 31.46
CA PHE A 6 14.54 -31.96 31.48
C PHE A 6 13.03 -32.26 31.53
N SER A 7 12.43 -31.85 32.63
CA SER A 7 11.00 -31.91 32.92
C SER A 7 10.28 -30.72 32.31
N THR A 8 9.24 -30.98 31.53
CA THR A 8 8.26 -30.00 31.03
C THR A 8 7.41 -29.46 32.18
N LEU A 9 7.34 -28.14 32.36
CA LEU A 9 6.38 -27.51 33.27
C LEU A 9 5.40 -26.63 32.49
N PHE A 10 4.24 -27.24 32.22
CA PHE A 10 2.97 -26.57 32.01
C PHE A 10 2.64 -25.68 33.22
N CYS A 11 2.23 -24.44 33.01
CA CYS A 11 1.60 -23.65 34.05
C CYS A 11 0.27 -23.07 33.52
N PHE A 12 -0.82 -23.67 34.00
CA PHE A 12 -2.21 -23.21 33.91
C PHE A 12 -2.56 -22.68 35.30
N VAL A 13 -2.89 -21.39 35.47
CA VAL A 13 -3.68 -20.88 36.62
C VAL A 13 -4.40 -19.60 36.17
N VAL A 14 -5.68 -19.68 35.78
CA VAL A 14 -6.91 -19.34 36.52
C VAL A 14 -7.36 -17.88 36.41
N ALA A 15 -8.64 -17.76 36.04
CA ALA A 15 -9.46 -16.58 35.87
C ALA A 15 -9.70 -15.78 37.15
N ALA A 16 -9.93 -14.47 36.98
CA ALA A 16 -10.68 -13.65 37.93
C ALA A 16 -11.83 -12.96 37.19
N MET A 17 -13.05 -13.31 37.58
CA MET A 17 -14.30 -12.64 37.21
C MET A 17 -14.57 -11.50 38.20
N GLY A 18 -15.17 -10.41 37.70
CA GLY A 18 -16.02 -9.53 38.51
C GLY A 18 -15.70 -8.04 38.43
N ALA A 19 -16.51 -7.29 37.68
CA ALA A 19 -17.45 -6.30 38.23
C ALA A 19 -18.03 -5.43 37.10
N VAL A 20 -19.35 -5.52 36.93
CA VAL A 20 -20.18 -4.59 36.16
C VAL A 20 -20.45 -3.36 37.01
N ALA A 21 -20.29 -2.16 36.44
CA ALA A 21 -20.92 -0.95 36.94
C ALA A 21 -21.53 -0.18 35.77
N GLN A 22 -22.84 0.08 35.87
CA GLN A 22 -23.65 0.77 34.89
C GLN A 22 -24.10 2.13 35.44
N SER A 23 -24.33 3.06 34.51
CA SER A 23 -25.13 4.29 34.57
C SER A 23 -24.46 5.58 35.08
N ALA A 24 -24.46 6.61 34.23
CA ALA A 24 -25.37 7.74 34.38
C ALA A 24 -25.51 8.50 33.04
N SER A 25 -26.76 8.64 32.61
CA SER A 25 -27.23 9.49 31.51
C SER A 25 -27.50 10.89 32.07
N SER A 26 -27.17 11.93 31.29
CA SER A 26 -27.72 13.27 31.49
C SER A 26 -28.00 13.91 30.14
N ALA A 27 -29.28 13.92 29.76
CA ALA A 27 -29.84 14.80 28.75
C ALA A 27 -30.03 16.21 29.35
N ILE A 28 -29.85 17.25 28.52
CA ILE A 28 -30.43 18.57 28.74
C ILE A 28 -31.26 18.91 27.51
N ALA A 29 -32.50 19.32 27.74
CA ALA A 29 -33.51 19.64 26.73
C ALA A 29 -33.74 21.16 26.60
N SER A 30 -34.12 21.54 25.37
CA SER A 30 -35.19 22.50 25.03
C SER A 30 -35.02 24.01 25.23
N SER A 31 -35.15 24.76 24.13
CA SER A 31 -36.18 25.81 23.99
C SER A 31 -36.59 26.01 22.53
N GLN A 32 -37.79 26.54 22.31
CA GLN A 32 -38.67 26.34 21.15
C GLN A 32 -38.78 27.52 20.14
N VAL A 33 -39.10 27.14 18.89
CA VAL A 33 -40.15 27.63 17.95
C VAL A 33 -40.40 29.14 17.73
N SER A 34 -40.38 29.56 16.46
CA SER A 34 -41.50 30.27 15.80
C SER A 34 -41.46 30.11 14.27
N ASP A 35 -42.65 29.90 13.72
CA ASP A 35 -43.02 29.67 12.32
C ASP A 35 -43.59 30.96 11.71
N SER A 36 -43.46 31.19 10.40
CA SER A 36 -44.54 31.71 9.54
C SER A 36 -44.14 31.92 8.06
N SER A 37 -45.15 31.62 7.24
CA SER A 37 -45.26 31.38 5.80
C SER A 37 -45.43 32.59 4.86
N ALA A 38 -45.28 32.31 3.55
CA ALA A 38 -46.04 32.78 2.36
C ALA A 38 -45.14 33.40 1.26
N SER A 39 -44.94 32.80 0.07
CA SER A 39 -45.81 32.46 -1.09
C SER A 39 -45.68 33.46 -2.26
N GLN A 40 -45.80 32.93 -3.49
CA GLN A 40 -46.00 33.56 -4.82
C GLN A 40 -44.73 33.68 -5.68
N SER A 41 -44.75 33.53 -7.02
CA SER A 41 -45.54 32.79 -8.03
C SER A 41 -44.92 33.20 -9.37
N ALA A 42 -44.76 32.26 -10.31
CA ALA A 42 -44.59 32.40 -11.78
C ALA A 42 -43.54 33.43 -12.31
N THR A 43 -42.63 33.05 -13.20
CA THR A 43 -42.93 32.93 -14.65
C THR A 43 -41.78 32.21 -15.36
N ALA A 44 -42.11 31.22 -16.19
CA ALA A 44 -41.17 30.58 -17.11
C ALA A 44 -40.88 31.48 -18.31
N VAL A 45 -39.61 31.73 -18.62
CA VAL A 45 -39.14 32.02 -19.97
C VAL A 45 -37.86 31.24 -20.20
N SER A 46 -37.89 30.39 -21.23
CA SER A 46 -36.79 29.60 -21.76
C SER A 46 -35.70 30.47 -22.37
N SER A 47 -34.44 30.20 -22.02
CA SER A 47 -33.31 30.35 -22.93
C SER A 47 -32.29 29.26 -22.66
N GLN A 48 -32.06 28.44 -23.68
CA GLN A 48 -31.06 27.38 -23.73
C GLN A 48 -29.63 27.93 -23.61
N ALA A 49 -28.77 27.02 -23.15
CA ALA A 49 -27.35 26.86 -23.46
C ALA A 49 -26.33 27.27 -22.38
N ALA A 50 -25.61 26.23 -21.95
CA ALA A 50 -24.24 26.23 -21.43
C ALA A 50 -23.98 26.90 -20.07
N ASN A 51 -24.18 26.15 -18.98
CA ASN A 51 -23.14 26.08 -17.94
C ASN A 51 -23.37 24.86 -17.01
N SER A 52 -22.69 23.75 -17.29
CA SER A 52 -22.49 22.67 -16.31
C SER A 52 -20.98 22.44 -16.16
N THR A 53 -20.29 23.44 -15.64
CA THR A 53 -18.98 23.26 -15.02
C THR A 53 -19.22 22.71 -13.61
N ALA A 54 -19.55 21.43 -13.52
CA ALA A 54 -19.59 20.69 -12.26
C ALA A 54 -18.71 19.44 -12.39
N SER A 55 -17.69 19.41 -11.54
CA SER A 55 -16.73 18.33 -11.32
C SER A 55 -15.57 18.18 -12.31
N GLN A 56 -14.94 19.29 -12.67
CA GLN A 56 -13.52 19.30 -13.01
C GLN A 56 -12.67 19.47 -11.74
N VAL A 57 -12.59 18.43 -10.90
CA VAL A 57 -11.46 18.21 -9.96
C VAL A 57 -11.37 16.71 -9.66
N ALA A 58 -11.11 15.90 -10.69
CA ALA A 58 -10.42 14.64 -10.43
C ALA A 58 -8.95 15.03 -10.17
N SER A 59 -8.50 14.83 -8.93
CA SER A 59 -7.15 15.15 -8.49
C SER A 59 -6.14 14.43 -9.39
N SER A 60 -5.50 15.18 -10.29
CA SER A 60 -4.40 14.70 -11.11
C SER A 60 -3.16 14.59 -10.22
N VAL A 61 -2.84 13.39 -9.70
CA VAL A 61 -1.65 13.24 -8.84
C VAL A 61 -0.71 12.11 -9.23
N LEU A 62 -0.91 11.44 -10.37
CA LEU A 62 0.26 10.86 -11.05
C LEU A 62 1.02 11.99 -11.74
N ALA A 63 1.74 12.78 -10.93
CA ALA A 63 2.77 13.69 -11.42
C ALA A 63 3.67 12.87 -12.35
N SER A 64 3.89 13.38 -13.56
CA SER A 64 4.73 12.73 -14.55
C SER A 64 6.18 12.69 -14.05
N ALA A 65 6.54 11.64 -13.31
CA ALA A 65 7.93 11.26 -13.12
C ALA A 65 8.44 10.54 -14.39
N ALA A 66 8.29 11.19 -15.55
CA ALA A 66 8.85 10.75 -16.83
C ALA A 66 9.54 11.88 -17.60
N ALA A 67 9.68 13.07 -16.99
CA ALA A 67 10.28 14.22 -17.65
C ALA A 67 11.32 14.90 -16.76
N SER A 68 12.48 14.26 -16.61
CA SER A 68 13.81 14.92 -16.60
C SER A 68 14.93 13.89 -16.39
N ALA A 69 15.03 12.90 -17.29
CA ALA A 69 16.33 12.31 -17.55
C ALA A 69 17.03 13.23 -18.56
N THR A 70 17.97 14.05 -18.08
CA THR A 70 18.92 14.74 -18.96
C THR A 70 19.69 13.70 -19.77
N PRO A 71 19.74 13.77 -21.10
CA PRO A 71 20.57 12.86 -21.88
C PRO A 71 22.03 13.26 -21.66
N GLN A 72 22.73 12.53 -20.79
CA GLN A 72 24.17 12.64 -20.65
C GLN A 72 24.86 11.35 -21.10
N ALA A 73 25.50 11.47 -22.26
CA ALA A 73 26.63 10.74 -22.81
C ALA A 73 26.79 9.25 -22.45
N THR A 74 26.58 8.40 -23.47
CA THR A 74 27.21 7.10 -23.72
C THR A 74 28.11 6.57 -22.61
N ALA A 75 27.52 5.81 -21.68
CA ALA A 75 28.22 4.88 -20.82
C ALA A 75 27.37 3.61 -20.79
N GLU A 76 28.03 2.45 -20.87
CA GLU A 76 27.53 1.18 -20.34
C GLU A 76 26.58 1.43 -19.18
N ALA A 77 25.39 0.81 -19.17
CA ALA A 77 24.39 0.98 -18.13
C ALA A 77 25.07 0.94 -16.76
N GLY A 78 25.26 2.12 -16.16
CA GLY A 78 26.10 2.28 -14.98
C GLY A 78 25.35 1.67 -13.81
N CYS A 79 25.71 0.45 -13.44
CA CYS A 79 25.17 -0.26 -12.29
C CYS A 79 25.73 0.34 -10.99
N ASP A 80 25.43 1.61 -10.72
CA ASP A 80 25.79 2.25 -9.46
C ASP A 80 24.81 1.79 -8.38
N THR A 81 25.27 0.91 -7.51
CA THR A 81 24.51 0.35 -6.40
C THR A 81 24.70 1.13 -5.09
N HIS A 82 25.58 2.14 -5.05
CA HIS A 82 25.90 2.86 -3.80
C HIS A 82 24.73 3.68 -3.24
N ALA A 83 23.78 4.06 -4.09
CA ALA A 83 22.59 4.81 -3.71
C ALA A 83 21.38 3.90 -3.41
N ALA A 84 21.52 2.58 -3.49
CA ALA A 84 20.43 1.66 -3.25
C ALA A 84 20.13 1.56 -1.74
N SER A 85 18.84 1.49 -1.41
CA SER A 85 18.30 1.36 -0.06
C SER A 85 17.49 0.06 0.02
N PRO A 86 17.40 -0.59 1.20
CA PRO A 86 16.56 -1.78 1.32
C PRO A 86 15.09 -1.48 1.02
N PHE A 87 14.42 -2.42 0.37
CA PHE A 87 12.98 -2.39 0.16
C PHE A 87 12.31 -3.25 1.23
N PHE A 88 11.87 -2.60 2.29
CA PHE A 88 11.33 -3.26 3.47
C PHE A 88 9.92 -3.81 3.19
N ARG A 89 9.63 -5.01 3.69
CA ARG A 89 8.28 -5.59 3.75
C ARG A 89 7.81 -5.71 5.19
N ALA A 90 6.53 -5.45 5.42
CA ALA A 90 5.85 -5.75 6.66
C ALA A 90 4.42 -6.25 6.39
N TYR A 91 3.87 -7.04 7.30
CA TYR A 91 2.54 -7.65 7.17
C TYR A 91 1.62 -7.28 8.32
N SER A 92 0.36 -6.97 8.02
CA SER A 92 -0.71 -6.78 8.99
C SER A 92 -1.64 -7.98 8.99
N SER A 93 -1.64 -8.78 10.06
CA SER A 93 -2.61 -9.88 10.22
C SER A 93 -4.03 -9.40 10.53
N ALA A 94 -4.18 -8.16 11.02
CA ALA A 94 -5.49 -7.56 11.28
C ALA A 94 -6.16 -7.06 9.99
N GLY A 95 -5.36 -6.48 9.08
CA GLY A 95 -5.82 -6.01 7.78
C GLY A 95 -5.79 -7.08 6.69
N THR A 96 -4.95 -8.11 6.85
CA THR A 96 -4.53 -9.01 5.76
C THR A 96 -3.94 -8.21 4.59
N ASP A 97 -2.87 -7.45 4.89
CA ASP A 97 -2.24 -6.54 3.94
C ASP A 97 -0.72 -6.58 4.07
N HIS A 98 -0.04 -6.60 2.92
CA HIS A 98 1.41 -6.41 2.86
C HIS A 98 1.78 -4.97 2.49
N PHE A 99 2.63 -4.38 3.33
CA PHE A 99 3.16 -3.04 3.16
C PHE A 99 4.64 -3.07 2.78
N TYR A 100 5.00 -2.27 1.77
CA TYR A 100 6.37 -2.14 1.26
C TYR A 100 6.80 -0.68 1.14
N THR A 101 8.02 -0.38 1.57
CA THR A 101 8.62 0.95 1.42
C THR A 101 10.14 0.90 1.45
N ALA A 102 10.78 1.84 0.73
CA ALA A 102 12.22 2.10 0.84
C ALA A 102 12.55 3.17 1.91
N ASN A 103 11.53 3.72 2.58
CA ASN A 103 11.69 4.73 3.61
C ASN A 103 11.75 4.08 5.00
N TYR A 104 12.92 4.14 5.63
CA TYR A 104 13.15 3.59 6.96
C TYR A 104 12.22 4.19 8.03
N ASP A 105 11.99 5.51 8.01
CA ASP A 105 11.14 6.16 8.99
C ASP A 105 9.68 5.72 8.84
N GLU A 106 9.22 5.53 7.60
CA GLU A 106 7.87 5.05 7.30
C GLU A 106 7.68 3.61 7.78
N MET A 107 8.65 2.72 7.49
CA MET A 107 8.64 1.36 8.00
C MET A 107 8.66 1.34 9.53
N ASN A 108 9.50 2.18 10.15
CA ASN A 108 9.59 2.27 11.60
C ASN A 108 8.26 2.73 12.24
N VAL A 109 7.54 3.66 11.61
CA VAL A 109 6.21 4.09 12.06
C VAL A 109 5.19 2.95 11.92
N ALA A 110 5.20 2.22 10.79
CA ALA A 110 4.28 1.12 10.54
C ALA A 110 4.36 0.01 11.61
N ILE A 111 5.58 -0.32 12.03
CA ILE A 111 5.83 -1.37 13.04
C ILE A 111 5.67 -0.86 14.48
N THR A 112 6.01 0.41 14.77
CA THR A 112 5.89 0.97 16.13
C THR A 112 4.44 1.18 16.56
N ASN A 113 3.56 1.46 15.60
CA ASN A 113 2.12 1.58 15.86
C ASN A 113 1.41 0.22 16.01
N ASN A 114 2.15 -0.90 16.08
CA ASN A 114 1.65 -2.28 16.18
C ASN A 114 0.60 -2.63 15.10
N THR A 115 0.64 -1.95 13.95
CA THR A 115 -0.29 -2.21 12.84
C THR A 115 0.29 -3.25 11.88
N TYR A 116 1.62 -3.28 11.75
CA TYR A 116 2.35 -4.23 10.92
C TYR A 116 3.47 -4.93 11.71
N THR A 117 3.84 -6.12 11.26
CA THR A 117 5.03 -6.85 11.70
C THR A 117 6.05 -6.85 10.57
N TYR A 118 7.29 -6.44 10.84
CA TYR A 118 8.37 -6.47 9.85
C TYR A 118 8.67 -7.91 9.39
N GLU A 119 8.82 -8.11 8.08
CA GLU A 119 9.03 -9.43 7.48
C GLU A 119 10.35 -9.58 6.70
N GLY A 120 11.09 -8.50 6.46
CA GLY A 120 12.41 -8.56 5.84
C GLY A 120 12.62 -7.55 4.71
N ASN A 121 13.73 -7.72 3.99
CA ASN A 121 14.08 -6.95 2.81
C ASN A 121 13.77 -7.75 1.55
N MET A 122 13.09 -7.12 0.60
CA MET A 122 12.79 -7.70 -0.71
C MET A 122 13.88 -7.38 -1.74
N GLY A 123 15.11 -7.08 -1.31
CA GLY A 123 16.17 -6.53 -2.15
C GLY A 123 16.42 -5.04 -1.92
N LEU A 124 17.24 -4.45 -2.80
CA LEU A 124 17.59 -3.04 -2.77
C LEU A 124 16.99 -2.28 -3.97
N VAL A 125 16.51 -1.07 -3.70
CA VAL A 125 15.85 -0.16 -4.65
C VAL A 125 16.36 1.26 -4.49
N PHE A 126 16.00 2.18 -5.38
CA PHE A 126 16.45 3.56 -5.31
C PHE A 126 15.32 4.48 -4.79
N ARG A 127 15.63 5.43 -3.91
CA ARG A 127 14.65 6.42 -3.43
C ARG A 127 14.51 7.63 -4.34
N LEU A 128 15.48 7.84 -5.23
CA LEU A 128 15.52 8.91 -6.23
C LEU A 128 15.70 8.29 -7.63
N PRO A 129 15.28 8.97 -8.70
CA PRO A 129 15.48 8.48 -10.05
C PRO A 129 16.98 8.28 -10.35
N THR A 130 17.34 7.11 -10.86
CA THR A 130 18.68 6.80 -11.36
C THR A 130 18.61 6.31 -12.81
N VAL A 131 19.76 6.16 -13.45
CA VAL A 131 19.85 5.67 -14.84
C VAL A 131 19.18 4.30 -14.94
N SER A 132 18.37 4.13 -16.00
CA SER A 132 17.67 2.88 -16.30
C SER A 132 16.61 2.44 -15.28
N THR A 133 16.21 3.31 -14.34
CA THR A 133 15.10 3.02 -13.42
C THR A 133 13.79 3.65 -13.88
N THR A 134 12.68 3.03 -13.46
CA THR A 134 11.32 3.56 -13.57
C THR A 134 10.69 3.70 -12.19
N LEU A 135 9.64 4.48 -12.10
CA LEU A 135 8.84 4.64 -10.90
C LEU A 135 8.06 3.35 -10.57
N LEU A 136 8.09 2.93 -9.31
CA LEU A 136 7.13 2.00 -8.71
C LEU A 136 6.05 2.82 -7.99
N TYR A 137 4.87 2.88 -8.62
CA TYR A 137 3.68 3.52 -8.06
C TYR A 137 3.20 2.71 -6.85
N ARG A 138 2.72 3.41 -5.81
CA ARG A 138 1.97 2.81 -4.70
C ARG A 138 0.61 3.45 -4.60
N THR A 139 -0.40 2.61 -4.50
CA THR A 139 -1.77 3.03 -4.25
C THR A 139 -2.35 2.18 -3.11
N TYR A 140 -3.34 2.71 -2.41
CA TYR A 140 -3.97 2.02 -1.28
C TYR A 140 -5.48 2.07 -1.37
N SER A 141 -6.17 0.97 -1.08
CA SER A 141 -7.62 0.97 -0.92
C SER A 141 -8.00 0.72 0.53
N GLY A 142 -8.58 1.72 1.19
CA GLY A 142 -9.08 1.56 2.56
C GLY A 142 -10.32 0.67 2.67
N SER A 143 -11.06 0.44 1.57
CA SER A 143 -12.19 -0.48 1.54
C SER A 143 -11.78 -1.94 1.35
N ALA A 144 -10.73 -2.18 0.56
CA ALA A 144 -10.16 -3.51 0.38
C ALA A 144 -9.14 -3.86 1.49
N ILE A 145 -8.55 -2.84 2.13
CA ILE A 145 -7.38 -2.94 3.00
C ILE A 145 -6.25 -3.62 2.23
N ASP A 146 -5.81 -2.99 1.15
CA ASP A 146 -4.79 -3.54 0.24
C ASP A 146 -3.91 -2.44 -0.34
N HIS A 147 -2.59 -2.63 -0.27
CA HIS A 147 -1.61 -1.85 -1.00
C HIS A 147 -1.28 -2.49 -2.35
N PHE A 148 -1.37 -1.68 -3.39
CA PHE A 148 -1.11 -2.09 -4.76
C PHE A 148 0.09 -1.34 -5.35
N TYR A 149 1.05 -2.10 -5.90
CA TYR A 149 2.32 -1.61 -6.43
C TYR A 149 2.49 -2.01 -7.89
N THR A 150 2.82 -1.05 -8.74
CA THR A 150 3.02 -1.33 -10.17
C THR A 150 3.99 -0.35 -10.81
N THR A 151 4.67 -0.78 -11.86
CA THR A 151 5.44 0.10 -12.74
C THR A 151 4.62 0.58 -13.94
N ASP A 152 3.43 -0.02 -14.16
CA ASP A 152 2.50 0.36 -15.22
C ASP A 152 1.62 1.53 -14.74
N GLN A 153 1.83 2.69 -15.37
CA GLN A 153 1.05 3.88 -15.06
C GLN A 153 -0.44 3.71 -15.36
N GLY A 154 -0.80 2.98 -16.42
CA GLY A 154 -2.20 2.71 -16.78
C GLY A 154 -2.89 1.85 -15.74
N GLU A 155 -2.18 0.87 -15.16
CA GLU A 155 -2.69 0.04 -14.08
C GLU A 155 -2.94 0.85 -12.80
N ALA A 156 -2.00 1.73 -12.42
CA ALA A 156 -2.19 2.66 -11.30
C ALA A 156 -3.37 3.62 -11.53
N VAL A 157 -3.48 4.22 -12.73
CA VAL A 157 -4.61 5.08 -13.09
C VAL A 157 -5.93 4.33 -12.99
N ASN A 158 -5.98 3.09 -13.48
CA ASN A 158 -7.18 2.27 -13.42
C ASN A 158 -7.57 1.94 -11.97
N ALA A 159 -6.61 1.59 -11.12
CA ALA A 159 -6.86 1.32 -9.70
C ALA A 159 -7.51 2.52 -9.01
N ILE A 160 -6.98 3.72 -9.27
CA ILE A 160 -7.49 4.97 -8.68
C ILE A 160 -8.85 5.34 -9.25
N ALA A 161 -8.99 5.32 -10.57
CA ALA A 161 -10.20 5.81 -11.24
C ALA A 161 -11.40 4.88 -11.08
N ASN A 162 -11.16 3.57 -11.02
CA ASN A 162 -12.22 2.58 -11.18
C ASN A 162 -12.32 1.56 -10.03
N LEU A 163 -11.27 1.37 -9.23
CA LEU A 163 -11.22 0.31 -8.21
C LEU A 163 -11.20 0.83 -6.77
N GLY A 164 -11.28 2.15 -6.57
CA GLY A 164 -11.37 2.76 -5.25
C GLY A 164 -10.05 2.79 -4.48
N TYR A 165 -8.92 2.73 -5.18
CA TYR A 165 -7.61 3.01 -4.60
C TYR A 165 -7.37 4.52 -4.58
N VAL A 166 -6.51 4.96 -3.66
CA VAL A 166 -5.97 6.32 -3.62
C VAL A 166 -4.48 6.26 -3.93
N ASP A 167 -3.99 7.29 -4.61
CA ASP A 167 -2.56 7.45 -4.87
C ASP A 167 -1.81 7.78 -3.58
N GLU A 168 -0.78 6.99 -3.26
CA GLU A 168 0.15 7.24 -2.15
C GLU A 168 1.55 7.64 -2.65
N GLY A 169 1.68 7.87 -3.95
CA GLY A 169 2.88 8.38 -4.60
C GLY A 169 3.92 7.29 -4.91
N THR A 170 5.18 7.69 -4.80
CA THR A 170 6.33 6.85 -5.16
C THR A 170 6.77 5.97 -4.01
N SER A 171 6.70 4.64 -4.20
CA SER A 171 7.31 3.70 -3.26
C SER A 171 8.83 3.62 -3.44
N ALA A 172 9.26 3.50 -4.69
CA ALA A 172 10.68 3.38 -5.06
C ALA A 172 10.89 3.65 -6.57
N TYR A 173 12.16 3.69 -6.97
CA TYR A 173 12.62 3.57 -8.34
C TYR A 173 13.32 2.21 -8.52
N VAL A 174 12.92 1.48 -9.56
CA VAL A 174 13.26 0.06 -9.79
C VAL A 174 13.68 -0.17 -11.23
N TYR A 175 14.34 -1.28 -11.52
CA TYR A 175 14.65 -1.62 -12.91
C TYR A 175 13.42 -2.26 -13.60
N PRO A 176 12.99 -1.75 -14.76
CA PRO A 176 11.88 -2.36 -15.52
C PRO A 176 12.31 -3.63 -16.27
N THR A 177 13.61 -3.86 -16.43
CA THR A 177 14.20 -5.02 -17.11
C THR A 177 15.37 -5.56 -16.32
N GLN A 178 15.69 -6.85 -16.47
CA GLN A 178 16.78 -7.48 -15.74
C GLN A 178 18.15 -6.96 -16.18
N ILE A 179 18.77 -6.10 -15.38
CA ILE A 179 20.10 -5.53 -15.61
C ILE A 179 20.89 -5.50 -14.30
N CYS A 180 22.20 -5.29 -14.35
CA CYS A 180 22.99 -5.07 -13.13
C CYS A 180 22.95 -6.22 -12.11
N GLY A 181 22.73 -7.46 -12.55
CA GLY A 181 22.57 -8.61 -11.66
C GLY A 181 21.29 -8.56 -10.81
N SER A 182 20.32 -7.72 -11.19
CA SER A 182 19.03 -7.62 -10.51
C SER A 182 18.25 -8.94 -10.54
N VAL A 183 17.46 -9.16 -9.52
CA VAL A 183 16.55 -10.31 -9.37
C VAL A 183 15.10 -9.85 -9.56
N PRO A 184 14.21 -10.74 -10.03
CA PRO A 184 12.80 -10.41 -10.18
C PRO A 184 12.13 -10.17 -8.82
N LEU A 185 11.29 -9.14 -8.75
CA LEU A 185 10.28 -8.99 -7.71
C LEU A 185 8.96 -9.53 -8.29
N TYR A 186 8.53 -10.68 -7.80
CA TYR A 186 7.28 -11.31 -8.21
C TYR A 186 6.09 -10.60 -7.58
N ARG A 187 4.98 -10.50 -8.32
CA ARG A 187 3.68 -10.06 -7.82
C ARG A 187 2.71 -11.22 -7.83
N LEU A 188 1.99 -11.35 -6.74
CA LEU A 188 0.94 -12.33 -6.56
C LEU A 188 -0.30 -11.64 -6.00
N TYR A 189 -1.47 -12.20 -6.29
CA TYR A 189 -2.74 -11.70 -5.77
C TYR A 189 -3.60 -12.84 -5.23
N SER A 190 -4.16 -12.65 -4.04
CA SER A 190 -5.17 -13.55 -3.47
C SER A 190 -6.53 -12.88 -3.47
N ALA A 191 -7.44 -13.33 -4.34
CA ALA A 191 -8.83 -12.84 -4.35
C ALA A 191 -9.61 -13.23 -3.07
N GLY A 192 -9.19 -14.31 -2.39
CA GLY A 192 -9.81 -14.76 -1.14
C GLY A 192 -9.40 -13.91 0.05
N ALA A 193 -8.14 -13.46 0.09
CA ALA A 193 -7.63 -12.55 1.11
C ALA A 193 -7.86 -11.08 0.77
N THR A 194 -8.02 -10.77 -0.52
CA THR A 194 -7.96 -9.40 -1.07
C THR A 194 -6.63 -8.73 -0.72
N ASP A 195 -5.52 -9.39 -1.08
CA ASP A 195 -4.16 -8.95 -0.74
C ASP A 195 -3.20 -9.17 -1.90
N HIS A 196 -2.38 -8.16 -2.19
CA HIS A 196 -1.23 -8.26 -3.07
C HIS A 196 0.05 -8.57 -2.31
N PHE A 197 0.75 -9.59 -2.79
CA PHE A 197 1.96 -10.10 -2.18
C PHE A 197 3.13 -10.00 -3.16
N TYR A 198 4.27 -9.49 -2.68
CA TYR A 198 5.47 -9.29 -3.48
C TYR A 198 6.68 -9.92 -2.81
N THR A 199 7.46 -10.68 -3.58
CA THR A 199 8.64 -11.36 -3.07
C THR A 199 9.69 -11.57 -4.14
N THR A 200 10.96 -11.54 -3.75
CA THR A 200 12.09 -12.00 -4.57
C THR A 200 12.43 -13.47 -4.33
N ASN A 201 11.80 -14.11 -3.34
CA ASN A 201 12.05 -15.50 -2.97
C ASN A 201 11.14 -16.45 -3.77
N GLU A 202 11.75 -17.21 -4.67
CA GLU A 202 11.05 -18.21 -5.51
C GLU A 202 10.29 -19.25 -4.67
N THR A 203 10.88 -19.75 -3.58
CA THR A 203 10.24 -20.76 -2.73
C THR A 203 9.04 -20.17 -1.98
N GLU A 204 9.12 -18.89 -1.59
CA GLU A 204 8.00 -18.19 -0.96
C GLU A 204 6.86 -17.97 -1.95
N ARG A 205 7.18 -17.55 -3.18
CA ARG A 205 6.22 -17.47 -4.30
C ARG A 205 5.54 -18.81 -4.54
N GLU A 206 6.31 -19.89 -4.68
CA GLU A 206 5.75 -21.23 -4.91
C GLU A 206 4.86 -21.70 -3.75
N ASN A 207 5.23 -21.41 -2.51
CA ASN A 207 4.40 -21.72 -1.35
C ASN A 207 3.09 -20.92 -1.35
N ALA A 208 3.14 -19.63 -1.68
CA ALA A 208 1.96 -18.78 -1.76
C ALA A 208 0.96 -19.29 -2.81
N ILE A 209 1.46 -19.73 -3.97
CA ILE A 209 0.66 -20.30 -5.05
C ILE A 209 0.05 -21.65 -4.64
N ASN A 210 0.89 -22.57 -4.16
CA ASN A 210 0.47 -23.96 -3.97
C ASN A 210 -0.33 -24.18 -2.68
N ASN A 211 -0.12 -23.35 -1.66
CA ASN A 211 -0.64 -23.61 -0.31
C ASN A 211 -1.48 -22.48 0.28
N LEU A 212 -1.34 -21.23 -0.20
CA LEU A 212 -1.98 -20.05 0.42
C LEU A 212 -3.05 -19.40 -0.45
N GLY A 213 -3.28 -19.90 -1.67
CA GLY A 213 -4.38 -19.45 -2.54
C GLY A 213 -4.07 -18.18 -3.33
N TYR A 214 -2.79 -17.82 -3.49
CA TYR A 214 -2.38 -16.72 -4.35
C TYR A 214 -2.31 -17.16 -5.82
N ALA A 215 -2.73 -16.29 -6.73
CA ALA A 215 -2.43 -16.39 -8.14
C ALA A 215 -1.14 -15.63 -8.46
N ASP A 216 -0.30 -16.21 -9.31
CA ASP A 216 0.88 -15.54 -9.84
C ASP A 216 0.48 -14.52 -10.90
N GLU A 217 0.91 -13.27 -10.73
CA GLU A 217 0.69 -12.19 -11.69
C GLU A 217 1.97 -11.82 -12.45
N GLY A 218 3.07 -12.56 -12.21
CA GLY A 218 4.33 -12.43 -12.91
C GLY A 218 5.32 -11.50 -12.22
N ILE A 219 6.21 -10.88 -13.00
CA ILE A 219 7.29 -10.03 -12.50
C ILE A 219 6.80 -8.58 -12.51
N ALA A 220 6.73 -7.94 -11.33
CA ALA A 220 6.37 -6.52 -11.23
C ALA A 220 7.50 -5.59 -11.69
N CYS A 221 8.73 -5.94 -11.31
CA CYS A 221 9.95 -5.21 -11.64
C CYS A 221 11.18 -6.05 -11.26
N TYR A 222 12.36 -5.46 -11.39
CA TYR A 222 13.62 -6.03 -10.95
C TYR A 222 14.31 -5.13 -9.92
N VAL A 223 14.85 -5.76 -8.88
CA VAL A 223 15.51 -5.11 -7.75
C VAL A 223 16.91 -5.67 -7.57
N LEU A 224 17.82 -4.91 -6.99
CA LEU A 224 19.16 -5.41 -6.71
C LEU A 224 19.07 -6.47 -5.59
N PRO A 225 19.89 -7.53 -5.62
CA PRO A 225 19.95 -8.46 -4.51
C PRO A 225 20.45 -7.77 -3.24
N ASP A 226 20.07 -8.30 -2.08
CA ASP A 226 20.64 -7.88 -0.79
C ASP A 226 22.18 -8.08 -0.81
N LEU A 227 22.90 -7.20 -0.11
CA LEU A 227 24.37 -7.24 0.02
C LEU A 227 24.84 -8.27 1.06
#